data_AF-A0A497BUE9-F1
#
_entry.id   AF-A0A497BUE9-F1
#
_cell.length_a   1.000
_cell.length_b   1.000
_cell.length_c   1.000
_cell.angle_alpha   90.00
_cell.angle_beta   90.00
_cell.angle_gamma   90.00
#
_symmetry.space_group_name_H-M   'P 1'
#
loop_
_entity.id
_entity.type
_entity.pdbx_description
1 polymer ?
#
loop_
_entity_poly.entity_id
_entity_poly.type
_entity_poly.pdbx_seq_one_letter_code
_entity_poly.pdbx_strand_id
1 'polypeptide(L)' 'MLEVGYLTNKQGQPQAVVIPIEIWKQLFSSDDVSVEVEGLTDEVQDYCLGKAMDKALQSPLLSRQEALAYLEE' A
#
# COMPACT_ATOMS: atom_id res chain seq x y z
N MET A 1 2.25 27.39 -1.12
CA MET A 1 2.43 26.43 -0.01
C MET A 1 1.70 25.17 -0.44
N LEU A 2 2.38 24.03 -0.52
CA LEU A 2 1.74 22.77 -0.89
C LEU A 2 0.97 22.29 0.34
N GLU A 3 -0.35 22.46 0.32
CA GLU A 3 -1.21 22.02 1.41
C GLU A 3 -1.50 20.53 1.26
N VAL A 4 -0.87 19.74 2.13
CA VAL A 4 -1.15 18.32 2.25
C VAL A 4 -2.31 18.14 3.21
N GLY A 5 -3.39 17.50 2.75
CA GLY A 5 -4.58 17.27 3.56
C GLY A 5 -4.46 16.01 4.42
N TYR A 6 -5.32 15.86 5.42
CA TYR A 6 -5.40 14.63 6.22
C TYR A 6 -6.83 14.10 6.23
N LEU A 7 -6.98 12.80 5.98
CA LEU A 7 -8.22 12.08 6.26
C LEU A 7 -8.20 11.68 7.74
N THR A 8 -9.26 12.02 8.46
CA THR A 8 -9.40 11.73 9.89
C THR A 8 -10.49 10.71 10.14
N ASN A 9 -10.35 9.94 11.21
CA ASN A 9 -11.42 9.08 11.69
C ASN A 9 -12.54 9.91 12.35
N LYS A 10 -13.60 9.23 12.80
CA LYS A 10 -14.73 9.87 13.53
C LYS A 10 -14.31 10.57 14.83
N GLN A 11 -13.12 10.31 15.36
CA GLN A 11 -12.56 10.92 16.57
C GLN A 11 -11.61 12.08 16.23
N GLY A 12 -11.47 12.45 14.96
CA GLY A 12 -10.57 13.52 14.50
C GLY A 12 -9.10 13.12 14.41
N GLN A 13 -8.76 11.84 14.61
CA GLN A 13 -7.37 11.38 14.51
C GLN A 13 -6.99 11.12 13.04
N PRO A 14 -5.86 11.66 12.55
CA PRO A 14 -5.38 11.40 11.19
C PRO A 14 -5.17 9.90 10.95
N GLN A 15 -5.70 9.39 9.83
CA GLN A 15 -5.54 8.01 9.39
C GLN A 15 -4.80 7.91 8.05
N ALA A 16 -4.92 8.92 7.20
CA ALA A 16 -4.23 8.96 5.92
C ALA A 16 -3.94 10.41 5.52
N VAL A 17 -3.03 10.55 4.58
CA VAL A 17 -2.59 11.83 4.02
C VAL A 17 -3.11 11.96 2.58
N VAL A 18 -3.61 13.14 2.22
CA VAL A 18 -4.07 13.48 0.87
C VAL A 18 -2.97 14.28 0.20
N ILE A 19 -2.30 13.66 -0.75
CA ILE A 19 -1.22 14.25 -1.54
C ILE A 19 -1.80 14.65 -2.91
N PRO A 20 -1.81 15.94 -3.28
CA PRO A 20 -2.15 16.38 -4.64
C PRO A 20 -1.36 15.63 -5.70
N ILE A 21 -2.01 15.31 -6.82
CA ILE A 21 -1.44 14.44 -7.86
C ILE A 21 -0.17 15.03 -8.48
N GLU A 22 -0.03 16.34 -8.50
CA GLU A 22 1.15 17.06 -8.99
C GLU A 22 2.37 16.79 -8.09
N ILE A 23 2.17 16.75 -6.77
CA ILE A 23 3.21 16.40 -5.79
C ILE A 23 3.51 14.91 -5.87
N TRP A 24 2.47 14.08 -5.94
CA TRP A 24 2.63 12.64 -6.07
C TRP A 24 3.48 12.26 -7.29
N LYS A 25 3.19 12.86 -8.45
CA LYS A 25 3.97 12.63 -9.67
C LYS A 25 5.42 13.14 -9.57
N GLN A 26 5.68 14.18 -8.79
CA GLN A 26 7.06 14.64 -8.53
C GLN A 26 7.82 13.68 -7.59
N LEU A 27 7.13 13.09 -6.61
CA LEU A 27 7.70 12.11 -5.70
C LEU A 27 7.94 10.75 -6.37
N PHE A 28 7.07 10.38 -7.31
CA PHE A 28 7.01 9.05 -7.93
C PHE A 28 7.07 9.10 -9.46
N SER A 29 7.89 10.00 -10.04
CA SER A 29 8.01 10.27 -11.49
C SER A 29 7.74 9.04 -12.35
N SER A 30 6.68 9.09 -13.14
CA SER A 30 6.08 7.93 -13.83
C SER A 30 6.81 7.47 -15.10
N ASP A 31 7.87 8.16 -15.53
CA ASP A 31 8.48 7.94 -16.85
C ASP A 31 9.96 7.49 -16.81
N ASP A 32 10.61 7.43 -15.65
CA ASP A 32 11.93 6.81 -15.49
C ASP A 32 11.92 5.86 -14.28
N VAL A 33 12.01 4.56 -14.59
CA VAL A 33 11.94 3.38 -13.71
C VAL A 33 13.14 3.26 -12.74
N SER A 34 13.76 4.37 -12.36
CA SER A 34 15.04 4.35 -11.64
C SER A 34 15.30 5.61 -10.81
N VAL A 35 14.25 6.30 -10.33
CA VAL A 35 14.40 7.11 -9.11
C VAL A 35 14.15 6.18 -7.93
N GLU A 36 15.24 5.60 -7.45
CA GLU A 36 15.37 4.91 -6.18
C GLU A 36 14.82 5.79 -5.05
N VAL A 37 13.55 5.61 -4.74
CA VAL A 37 13.04 5.88 -3.39
C VAL A 37 12.95 4.52 -2.70
N GLU A 38 14.05 3.77 -2.68
CA GLU A 38 14.13 2.41 -2.08
C GLU A 38 13.51 2.42 -0.67
N GLY A 39 13.87 3.43 0.15
CA GLY A 39 13.29 3.66 1.47
C GLY A 39 11.95 4.43 1.51
N LEU A 40 11.14 4.37 0.46
CA LEU A 40 9.69 4.63 0.54
C LEU A 40 8.92 3.51 -0.14
N THR A 41 9.48 2.92 -1.19
CA THR A 41 8.94 1.72 -1.83
C THR A 41 8.96 0.54 -0.87
N ASP A 42 10.02 0.36 -0.09
CA ASP A 42 10.15 -0.74 0.86
C ASP A 42 9.15 -0.59 2.01
N GLU A 43 8.99 0.60 2.57
CA GLU A 43 8.04 0.88 3.66
C GLU A 43 6.59 0.77 3.18
N VAL A 44 6.31 1.21 1.94
CA VAL A 44 4.99 1.02 1.33
C VAL A 44 4.74 -0.47 1.05
N GLN A 45 5.74 -1.21 0.57
CA GLN A 45 5.66 -2.64 0.34
C GLN A 45 5.43 -3.41 1.63
N ASP A 46 6.21 -3.14 2.68
CA ASP A 46 6.08 -3.74 4.01
C ASP A 46 4.72 -3.44 4.63
N TYR A 47 4.25 -2.19 4.51
CA TYR A 47 2.91 -1.82 4.95
C TYR A 47 1.83 -2.62 4.21
N CYS A 48 1.90 -2.70 2.88
CA CYS A 48 0.93 -3.42 2.07
C CYS A 48 0.96 -4.92 2.36
N LEU A 49 2.15 -5.50 2.49
CA LEU A 49 2.36 -6.91 2.83
C LEU A 49 1.80 -7.21 4.21
N GLY A 50 2.12 -6.39 5.22
CA GLY A 50 1.56 -6.53 6.57
C GLY A 50 0.04 -6.49 6.56
N LYS A 51 -0.58 -5.57 5.81
CA LYS A 51 -2.04 -5.53 5.65
C LYS A 51 -2.61 -6.77 4.95
N ALA A 52 -1.91 -7.32 3.97
CA ALA A 52 -2.31 -8.56 3.32
C ALA A 52 -2.23 -9.75 4.29
N MET A 53 -1.17 -9.81 5.10
CA MET A 53 -1.00 -10.84 6.14
C MET A 53 -2.06 -10.73 7.24
N ASP A 54 -2.38 -9.52 7.72
CA ASP A 54 -3.46 -9.29 8.69
C ASP A 54 -4.82 -9.82 8.18
N LYS A 55 -5.10 -9.62 6.89
CA LYS A 55 -6.31 -10.18 6.26
C LYS A 55 -6.22 -11.70 6.13
N ALA A 56 -5.06 -12.23 5.78
CA ALA A 56 -4.84 -13.66 5.65
C ALA A 56 -5.02 -14.42 6.97
N LEU A 57 -4.80 -13.78 8.14
CA LEU A 57 -5.11 -14.37 9.45
C LEU A 57 -6.58 -14.80 9.60
N GLN A 58 -7.49 -14.16 8.85
CA GLN A 58 -8.91 -14.48 8.87
C GLN A 58 -9.29 -15.53 7.81
N SER A 59 -8.33 -15.97 6.99
CA SER A 59 -8.55 -16.95 5.93
C SER A 59 -8.25 -18.38 6.40
N PRO A 60 -8.96 -19.40 5.89
CA PRO A 60 -8.63 -20.79 6.17
C PRO A 60 -7.30 -21.17 5.54
N LEU A 61 -6.55 -22.05 6.23
CA LEU A 61 -5.35 -22.64 5.65
C LEU A 61 -5.76 -23.65 4.57
N LEU A 62 -5.24 -23.46 3.37
CA LEU A 62 -5.44 -24.37 2.26
C LEU A 62 -4.39 -25.49 2.29
N SER A 63 -4.80 -26.71 1.97
CA SER A 63 -3.87 -27.77 1.59
C SER A 63 -3.16 -27.40 0.28
N ARG A 64 -2.04 -28.07 -0.01
CA ARG A 64 -1.31 -27.85 -1.26
C ARG A 64 -2.19 -28.01 -2.51
N GLN A 65 -3.10 -28.97 -2.53
CA GLN A 65 -3.99 -29.19 -3.68
C GLN A 65 -5.02 -28.06 -3.84
N GLU A 66 -5.64 -27.63 -2.73
CA GLU A 66 -6.60 -26.53 -2.74
C GLU A 66 -5.94 -25.21 -3.15
N ALA A 67 -4.72 -24.95 -2.68
CA ALA A 67 -3.96 -23.76 -3.04
C ALA A 67 -3.59 -23.74 -4.53
N LEU A 68 -3.20 -24.90 -5.10
CA LEU A 68 -2.91 -25.01 -6.53
C LEU A 68 -4.17 -24.78 -7.37
N ALA A 69 -5.31 -25.37 -6.98
CA ALA A 69 -6.58 -25.15 -7.66
C ALA A 69 -7.01 -23.67 -7.63
N TYR A 70 -6.83 -22.99 -6.49
CA TYR A 70 -7.14 -21.56 -6.36
C TYR A 70 -6.29 -20.65 -7.25
N LEU A 71 -5.03 -21.02 -7.53
CA LEU A 71 -4.12 -20.25 -8.39
C LEU A 71 -4.37 -20.44 -9.89
N GLU A 72 -5.11 -21.49 -10.26
CA GLU A 72 -5.45 -21.82 -11.65
C GLU A 72 -6.76 -21.18 -12.13
N GLU A 73 -7.57 -20.61 -11.22
CA GLU A 73 -8.78 -19.82 -11.50
C GLU A 73 -8.48 -18.33 -11.78
#